data_AF-A0A9D6YMX3-F1
#
_entry.id   AF-A0A9D6YMX3-F1
#
_cell.length_a   1.000
_cell.length_b   1.000
_cell.length_c   1.000
_cell.angle_alpha   90.00
_cell.angle_beta   90.00
_cell.angle_gamma   90.00
#
_symmetry.space_group_name_H-M   'P 1'
#
loop_
_entity.id
_entity.type
_entity.pdbx_description
1 polymer ?
#
loop_
_entity_poly.entity_id
_entity_poly.type
_entity_poly.pdbx_seq_one_letter_code
_entity_poly.pdbx_strand_id
1 'polypeptide(L)'
;MGLFSLFRRKKKPPLPEPGLKEIFQGFQQVLVANNESLAIMGQLEEKLSDGNGFDLHFVRSRMDSLDRHLADLVAALQRMSGGRWQELENARIRLKVAIQQRLEEWPQIPPSPLLVRLEEAPAEIRAALGGKAANLARVRTDIGLPVPDGVVATLAAYRLFMEQKLPGAEGTLLERLQEKLATVNLEDEAAVEQAAAQLQRMRPRWNRPRPNCRPWSWPSRCRKN
;
A
#
# COMPACT_ATOMS: atom_id res chain seq x y z
N MET A 1 -53.07 -40.30 -10.84
CA MET A 1 -52.03 -39.45 -11.47
C MET A 1 -52.45 -38.00 -11.28
N GLY A 2 -51.78 -37.26 -10.40
CA GLY A 2 -52.06 -35.84 -10.12
C GLY A 2 -50.79 -35.15 -9.63
N LEU A 3 -50.14 -34.42 -10.54
CA LEU A 3 -48.81 -33.81 -10.46
C LEU A 3 -48.79 -32.49 -9.64
N PHE A 4 -48.72 -32.54 -8.31
CA PHE A 4 -48.48 -31.32 -7.51
C PHE A 4 -47.60 -31.55 -6.27
N SER A 5 -46.52 -32.32 -6.40
CA SER A 5 -45.56 -32.58 -5.31
C SER A 5 -44.16 -31.98 -5.52
N LEU A 6 -44.03 -30.86 -6.25
CA LEU A 6 -42.72 -30.32 -6.68
C LEU A 6 -42.38 -28.90 -6.21
N PHE A 7 -42.91 -28.44 -5.07
CA PHE A 7 -42.38 -27.24 -4.40
C PHE A 7 -42.31 -27.41 -2.87
N ARG A 8 -41.63 -28.46 -2.41
CA ARG A 8 -41.18 -28.56 -1.01
C ARG A 8 -39.86 -27.79 -0.90
N ARG A 9 -39.93 -26.50 -0.53
CA ARG A 9 -38.76 -25.74 -0.07
C ARG A 9 -38.13 -26.55 1.07
N LYS A 10 -37.02 -27.24 0.82
CA LYS A 10 -36.24 -27.89 1.87
C LYS A 10 -35.82 -26.79 2.85
N LYS A 11 -36.45 -26.71 4.02
CA LYS A 11 -35.93 -25.90 5.13
C LYS A 11 -34.48 -26.38 5.36
N LYS A 12 -33.51 -25.46 5.24
CA LYS A 12 -32.13 -25.72 5.66
C LYS A 12 -32.20 -26.29 7.09
N PRO A 13 -31.53 -27.41 7.39
CA PRO A 13 -31.53 -27.95 8.75
C PRO A 13 -31.09 -26.84 9.71
N PRO A 14 -31.73 -26.72 10.90
CA PRO A 14 -31.30 -25.75 11.90
C PRO A 14 -29.82 -26.01 12.21
N LEU A 15 -29.01 -24.96 12.22
CA LEU A 15 -27.62 -25.04 12.62
C LEU A 15 -27.58 -25.54 14.08
N PRO A 16 -26.63 -26.43 14.44
CA PRO A 16 -26.52 -26.91 15.81
C PRO A 16 -26.35 -25.73 16.76
N GLU A 17 -27.20 -25.64 17.78
CA GLU A 17 -27.10 -24.58 18.78
C GLU A 17 -25.91 -24.86 19.71
N PRO A 18 -25.02 -23.87 19.94
CA PRO A 18 -23.84 -24.07 20.77
C PRO A 18 -24.21 -24.26 22.24
N GLY A 19 -23.45 -25.10 22.94
CA GLY A 19 -23.65 -25.33 24.36
C GLY A 19 -23.23 -24.13 25.21
N LEU A 20 -23.77 -24.01 26.44
CA LEU A 20 -23.47 -22.88 27.35
C LEU A 20 -21.96 -22.69 27.59
N LYS A 21 -21.20 -23.79 27.69
CA LYS A 21 -19.74 -23.75 27.84
C LYS A 21 -19.05 -23.11 26.63
N GLU A 22 -19.50 -23.43 25.42
CA GLU A 22 -18.96 -22.86 24.17
C GLU A 22 -19.30 -21.38 24.04
N ILE A 23 -20.52 -21.00 24.43
CA ILE A 23 -20.94 -19.59 24.48
C ILE A 23 -20.06 -18.81 25.44
N PHE A 24 -19.83 -19.32 26.66
CA PHE A 24 -19.01 -18.65 27.66
C PHE A 24 -17.55 -18.51 27.21
N GLN A 25 -16.95 -19.58 26.67
CA GLN A 25 -15.59 -19.53 26.13
C GLN A 25 -15.46 -18.56 24.96
N GLY A 26 -16.43 -18.57 24.04
CA GLY A 26 -16.47 -17.62 22.94
C GLY A 26 -16.60 -16.18 23.44
N PHE A 27 -17.41 -15.94 24.48
CA PHE A 27 -17.56 -14.60 25.06
C PHE A 27 -16.24 -14.07 25.62
N GLN A 28 -15.50 -14.91 26.35
CA GLN A 28 -14.17 -14.54 26.84
C GLN A 28 -13.19 -14.22 25.70
N GLN A 29 -13.22 -15.01 24.61
CA GLN A 29 -12.40 -14.75 23.42
C GLN A 29 -12.77 -13.42 22.74
N VAL A 30 -14.07 -13.11 22.65
CA VAL A 30 -14.54 -11.82 22.12
C VAL A 30 -14.01 -10.65 22.95
N LEU A 31 -14.08 -10.74 24.28
CA LEU A 31 -13.57 -9.69 25.16
C LEU A 31 -12.07 -9.46 24.99
N VAL A 32 -11.28 -10.54 24.96
CA VAL A 32 -9.83 -10.45 24.75
C VAL A 32 -9.53 -9.83 23.40
N ALA A 33 -10.08 -10.36 22.31
CA ALA A 33 -9.81 -9.86 20.97
C ALA A 33 -10.27 -8.41 20.76
N ASN A 34 -11.37 -8.00 21.39
CA ASN A 34 -11.85 -6.63 21.36
C ASN A 34 -10.88 -5.67 22.07
N ASN A 35 -10.42 -6.03 23.27
CA ASN A 35 -9.48 -5.20 24.02
C ASN A 35 -8.15 -5.05 23.28
N GLU A 36 -7.63 -6.13 22.68
CA GLU A 36 -6.42 -6.06 21.86
C GLU A 36 -6.61 -5.19 20.61
N SER A 37 -7.77 -5.29 19.95
CA SER A 37 -8.11 -4.45 18.80
C SER A 37 -8.12 -2.97 19.18
N LEU A 38 -8.78 -2.62 20.30
CA LEU A 38 -8.83 -1.24 20.81
C LEU A 38 -7.44 -0.73 21.22
N ALA A 39 -6.62 -1.57 21.85
CA ALA A 39 -5.26 -1.21 22.22
C ALA A 39 -4.40 -0.86 20.99
N ILE A 40 -4.51 -1.65 19.91
CA ILE A 40 -3.80 -1.36 18.65
C ILE A 40 -4.31 -0.08 18.01
N MET A 41 -5.63 0.15 18.00
CA MET A 41 -6.23 1.39 17.49
C MET A 41 -5.69 2.60 18.27
N GLY A 42 -5.61 2.52 19.60
CA GLY A 42 -5.01 3.57 20.43
C GLY A 42 -3.54 3.84 20.11
N GLN A 43 -2.73 2.80 19.91
CA GLN A 43 -1.31 2.97 19.51
C GLN A 43 -1.15 3.67 18.16
N LEU A 44 -2.08 3.45 17.23
CA LEU A 44 -2.08 4.11 15.93
C LEU A 44 -2.49 5.59 16.04
N GLU A 45 -3.47 5.90 16.89
CA GLU A 45 -3.92 7.26 17.18
C GLU A 45 -2.86 8.10 17.90
N GLU A 46 -2.15 7.49 18.87
CA GLU A 46 -1.00 8.09 19.55
C GLU A 46 0.10 8.42 18.54
N LYS A 47 0.46 7.46 17.68
CA LYS A 47 1.50 7.66 16.66
C LYS A 47 1.13 8.74 15.65
N LEU A 48 -0.17 8.89 15.35
CA LEU A 48 -0.68 9.97 14.49
C LEU A 48 -0.54 11.35 15.15
N SER A 49 -0.66 11.41 16.48
CA SER A 49 -0.65 12.63 17.28
C SER A 49 0.77 13.12 17.63
N ASP A 50 1.74 12.20 17.72
CA ASP A 50 3.10 12.49 18.18
C ASP A 50 3.92 13.44 17.28
N GLY A 51 3.50 13.70 16.03
CA GLY A 51 4.19 14.60 15.09
C GLY A 51 5.61 14.18 14.66
N ASN A 52 6.22 13.21 15.34
CA ASN A 52 7.46 12.56 14.97
C ASN A 52 7.24 11.64 13.76
N GLY A 53 8.28 11.51 12.93
CA GLY A 53 8.24 10.81 11.65
C GLY A 53 7.42 9.51 11.64
N PHE A 54 6.62 9.35 10.59
CA PHE A 54 5.72 8.23 10.40
C PHE A 54 6.51 7.01 9.89
N ASP A 55 6.51 5.92 10.65
CA ASP A 55 7.13 4.65 10.24
C ASP A 55 6.08 3.73 9.59
N LEU A 56 6.21 3.53 8.27
CA LEU A 56 5.36 2.63 7.50
C LEU A 56 5.47 1.17 7.95
N HIS A 57 6.62 0.73 8.46
CA HIS A 57 6.78 -0.63 8.97
C HIS A 57 5.96 -0.85 10.24
N PHE A 58 6.06 0.07 11.20
CA PHE A 58 5.20 0.11 12.38
C PHE A 58 3.71 0.07 11.99
N VAL A 59 3.25 0.96 11.09
CA VAL A 59 1.84 1.01 10.68
C VAL A 59 1.39 -0.33 10.08
N ARG A 60 2.18 -0.91 9.16
CA ARG A 60 1.87 -2.21 8.55
C ARG A 60 1.75 -3.33 9.58
N SER A 61 2.73 -3.45 10.47
CA SER A 61 2.71 -4.49 11.51
C SER A 61 1.52 -4.36 12.48
N ARG A 62 1.11 -3.13 12.82
CA ARG A 62 -0.09 -2.86 13.62
C ARG A 62 -1.37 -3.20 12.87
N MET A 63 -1.47 -2.85 11.59
CA MET A 63 -2.61 -3.23 10.75
C MET A 63 -2.76 -4.75 10.60
N ASP A 64 -1.67 -5.48 10.40
CA ASP A 64 -1.69 -6.95 10.33
C ASP A 64 -2.10 -7.57 11.67
N SER A 65 -1.66 -6.99 12.78
CA SER A 65 -2.05 -7.43 14.12
C SER A 65 -3.53 -7.14 14.39
N LEU A 66 -4.02 -5.98 13.99
CA LEU A 66 -5.44 -5.63 14.09
C LEU A 66 -6.32 -6.59 13.28
N ASP A 67 -5.95 -6.92 12.04
CA ASP A 67 -6.71 -7.90 11.24
C ASP A 67 -6.76 -9.28 11.90
N ARG A 68 -5.66 -9.74 12.53
CA ARG A 68 -5.65 -11.00 13.28
C ARG A 68 -6.64 -10.98 14.45
N HIS A 69 -6.63 -9.95 15.27
CA HIS A 69 -7.57 -9.85 16.39
C HIS A 69 -9.02 -9.70 15.92
N LEU A 70 -9.28 -8.98 14.83
CA LEU A 70 -10.61 -8.92 14.23
C LEU A 70 -11.05 -10.30 13.69
N ALA A 71 -10.12 -11.10 13.14
CA ALA A 71 -10.41 -12.46 12.71
C ALA A 71 -10.83 -13.35 13.88
N ASP A 72 -10.07 -13.29 14.99
CA ASP A 72 -10.36 -14.04 16.21
C ASP A 72 -11.72 -13.63 16.81
N LEU A 73 -12.01 -12.33 16.82
CA LEU A 73 -13.28 -11.76 17.28
C LEU A 73 -14.46 -12.28 16.44
N VAL A 74 -14.35 -12.22 15.11
CA VAL A 74 -15.39 -12.71 14.19
C VAL A 74 -15.59 -14.21 14.35
N ALA A 75 -14.52 -14.99 14.45
CA ALA A 75 -14.58 -16.44 14.63
C ALA A 75 -15.24 -16.83 15.96
N ALA A 76 -14.92 -16.12 17.04
CA ALA A 76 -15.55 -16.33 18.35
C ALA A 76 -17.05 -16.01 18.31
N LEU A 77 -17.45 -14.88 17.71
CA LEU A 77 -18.86 -14.53 17.52
C LEU A 77 -19.62 -15.55 16.66
N GLN A 78 -19.01 -16.06 15.60
CA GLN A 78 -19.60 -17.11 14.78
C GLN A 78 -19.82 -18.39 15.57
N ARG A 79 -18.84 -18.81 16.37
CA ARG A 79 -18.95 -19.99 17.23
C ARG A 79 -20.06 -19.85 18.28
N MET A 80 -20.12 -18.73 18.98
CA MET A 80 -21.15 -18.45 20.00
C MET A 80 -22.56 -18.34 19.40
N SER A 81 -22.66 -17.92 18.14
CA SER A 81 -23.94 -17.68 17.50
C SER A 81 -24.45 -18.88 16.71
N GLY A 82 -23.72 -20.01 16.67
CA GLY A 82 -24.07 -21.15 15.81
C GLY A 82 -23.99 -20.83 14.32
N GLY A 83 -23.12 -19.88 13.95
CA GLY A 83 -22.96 -19.44 12.56
C GLY A 83 -24.08 -18.53 12.04
N ARG A 84 -24.82 -17.83 12.92
CA ARG A 84 -25.88 -16.89 12.52
C ARG A 84 -25.37 -15.65 11.77
N TRP A 85 -24.12 -15.25 12.01
CA TRP A 85 -23.54 -14.00 11.51
C TRP A 85 -22.35 -14.25 10.57
N GLN A 86 -22.60 -14.91 9.44
CA GLN A 86 -21.55 -15.24 8.46
C GLN A 86 -21.05 -13.99 7.73
N GLU A 87 -21.89 -12.95 7.65
CA GLU A 87 -21.63 -11.68 7.00
C GLU A 87 -20.51 -10.88 7.67
N LEU A 88 -20.22 -11.14 8.95
CA LEU A 88 -19.15 -10.48 9.70
C LEU A 88 -17.77 -10.75 9.08
N GLU A 89 -17.55 -11.96 8.58
CA GLU A 89 -16.28 -12.30 7.91
C GLU A 89 -16.14 -11.53 6.59
N ASN A 90 -17.24 -11.40 5.84
CA ASN A 90 -17.24 -10.58 4.63
C ASN A 90 -16.99 -9.10 4.95
N ALA A 91 -17.52 -8.58 6.06
CA ALA A 91 -17.26 -7.21 6.50
C ALA A 91 -15.78 -7.01 6.87
N ARG A 92 -15.18 -7.95 7.62
CA ARG A 92 -13.75 -7.94 7.96
C ARG A 92 -12.88 -7.93 6.72
N ILE A 93 -13.13 -8.83 5.77
CA ILE A 93 -12.36 -8.91 4.51
C ILE A 93 -12.47 -7.61 3.73
N ARG A 94 -13.68 -7.03 3.61
CA ARG A 94 -13.86 -5.73 2.93
C ARG A 94 -13.03 -4.62 3.60
N LEU A 95 -13.04 -4.54 4.93
CA LEU A 95 -12.26 -3.56 5.68
C LEU A 95 -10.76 -3.76 5.48
N LYS A 96 -10.28 -5.01 5.57
CA LYS A 96 -8.88 -5.36 5.31
C LYS A 96 -8.42 -4.89 3.94
N VAL A 97 -9.20 -5.19 2.89
CA VAL A 97 -8.87 -4.77 1.52
C VAL A 97 -8.86 -3.25 1.38
N ALA A 98 -9.86 -2.56 1.94
CA ALA A 98 -9.91 -1.10 1.89
C ALA A 98 -8.69 -0.46 2.59
N ILE A 99 -8.29 -0.97 3.74
CA ILE A 99 -7.09 -0.53 4.47
C ILE A 99 -5.83 -0.77 3.64
N GLN A 100 -5.66 -1.97 3.08
CA GLN A 100 -4.50 -2.31 2.25
C GLN A 100 -4.39 -1.40 1.03
N GLN A 101 -5.51 -1.12 0.35
CA GLN A 101 -5.54 -0.18 -0.77
C GLN A 101 -5.05 1.21 -0.37
N ARG A 102 -5.48 1.72 0.80
CA ARG A 102 -5.01 3.02 1.32
C ARG A 102 -3.53 3.03 1.67
N LEU A 103 -2.99 1.92 2.19
CA LEU A 103 -1.56 1.79 2.50
C LEU A 103 -0.68 1.67 1.24
N GLU A 104 -1.27 1.23 0.14
CA GLU A 104 -0.61 1.08 -1.16
C GLU A 104 -0.84 2.27 -2.09
N GLU A 105 -1.75 3.19 -1.74
CA GLU A 105 -1.97 4.44 -2.46
C GLU A 105 -0.67 5.27 -2.48
N TRP A 106 -0.06 5.38 -3.66
CA TRP A 106 1.05 6.30 -3.87
C TRP A 106 0.55 7.75 -3.79
N PRO A 107 1.39 8.70 -3.35
CA PRO A 107 1.08 10.12 -3.47
C PRO A 107 0.66 10.43 -4.91
N GLN A 108 -0.42 11.18 -5.07
CA GLN A 108 -0.86 11.66 -6.39
C GLN A 108 0.23 12.57 -6.96
N ILE A 109 1.13 12.01 -7.78
CA ILE A 109 2.16 12.77 -8.48
C ILE A 109 1.44 13.49 -9.63
N PRO A 110 1.42 14.83 -9.65
CA PRO A 110 0.80 15.55 -10.75
C PRO A 110 1.48 15.17 -12.07
N PRO A 111 0.72 15.05 -13.18
CA PRO A 111 1.30 14.85 -14.50
C PRO A 111 2.38 15.90 -14.76
N SER A 112 3.60 15.42 -15.01
CA SER A 112 4.78 16.27 -15.13
C SER A 112 5.71 15.70 -16.19
N PRO A 113 6.51 16.55 -16.87
CA PRO A 113 7.55 16.07 -17.75
C PRO A 113 8.60 15.30 -16.95
N LEU A 114 9.37 14.44 -17.63
CA LEU A 114 10.37 13.60 -16.96
C LEU A 114 11.54 14.43 -16.40
N LEU A 115 11.85 15.53 -17.07
CA LEU A 115 12.89 16.48 -16.68
C LEU A 115 12.29 17.88 -16.64
N VAL A 116 12.57 18.61 -15.57
CA VAL A 116 12.10 19.99 -15.36
C VAL A 116 13.31 20.87 -15.07
N ARG A 117 13.40 22.02 -15.75
CA ARG A 117 14.33 23.07 -15.37
C ARG A 117 13.80 23.80 -14.13
N LEU A 118 14.67 24.07 -13.15
CA LEU A 118 14.26 24.73 -11.91
C LEU A 118 13.59 26.09 -12.13
N GLU A 119 13.94 26.77 -13.22
CA GLU A 119 13.40 28.07 -13.63
C GLU A 119 12.02 28.00 -14.29
N GLU A 120 11.64 26.82 -14.80
CA GLU A 120 10.41 26.56 -15.55
C GLU A 120 9.46 25.66 -14.74
N ALA A 121 9.63 25.58 -13.43
CA ALA A 121 8.85 24.71 -12.55
C ALA A 121 7.62 25.45 -11.98
N PRO A 122 6.44 25.37 -12.63
CA PRO A 122 5.25 26.03 -12.15
C PRO A 122 4.74 25.37 -10.86
N ALA A 123 3.94 26.11 -10.08
CA ALA A 123 3.52 25.70 -8.75
C ALA A 123 2.79 24.34 -8.72
N GLU A 124 2.04 24.04 -9.78
CA GLU A 124 1.20 22.85 -9.93
C GLU A 124 2.01 21.55 -10.02
N ILE A 125 3.25 21.61 -10.54
CA ILE A 125 4.10 20.41 -10.69
C ILE A 125 5.15 20.28 -9.59
N ARG A 126 5.23 21.22 -8.63
CA ARG A 126 6.26 21.20 -7.57
C ARG A 126 6.22 19.94 -6.73
N ALA A 127 5.02 19.41 -6.46
CA ALA A 127 4.87 18.13 -5.76
C ALA A 127 5.55 16.96 -6.49
N ALA A 128 5.68 17.03 -7.82
CA ALA A 128 6.38 16.03 -8.63
C ALA A 128 7.91 16.19 -8.64
N LEU A 129 8.47 17.26 -8.08
CA LEU A 129 9.93 17.47 -8.02
C LEU A 129 10.57 16.82 -6.78
N GLY A 130 9.77 16.48 -5.77
CA GLY A 130 10.25 16.10 -4.45
C GLY A 130 10.67 17.31 -3.60
N GLY A 131 10.75 17.15 -2.28
CA GLY A 131 10.83 18.27 -1.33
C GLY A 131 12.01 19.24 -1.56
N LYS A 132 13.21 18.73 -1.86
CA LYS A 132 14.41 19.57 -2.05
C LYS A 132 14.31 20.42 -3.32
N ALA A 133 14.07 19.78 -4.46
CA ALA A 133 13.97 20.46 -5.74
C ALA A 133 12.74 21.39 -5.82
N ALA A 134 11.62 20.99 -5.22
CA ALA A 134 10.45 21.85 -5.08
C ALA A 134 10.78 23.13 -4.29
N ASN A 135 11.52 23.02 -3.19
CA ASN A 135 11.96 24.18 -2.43
C ASN A 135 12.94 25.06 -3.22
N LEU A 136 13.90 24.49 -3.95
CA LEU A 136 14.81 25.26 -4.81
C LEU A 136 14.05 26.00 -5.92
N ALA A 137 13.12 25.31 -6.59
CA ALA A 137 12.24 25.93 -7.58
C ALA A 137 11.44 27.09 -6.95
N ARG A 138 10.90 26.89 -5.74
CA ARG A 138 10.16 27.93 -5.00
C ARG A 138 11.02 29.13 -4.65
N VAL A 139 12.24 28.91 -4.17
CA VAL A 139 13.19 29.98 -3.83
C VAL A 139 13.49 30.85 -5.06
N ARG A 140 13.64 30.21 -6.23
CA ARG A 140 13.90 30.93 -7.48
C ARG A 140 12.67 31.68 -8.00
N THR A 141 11.51 31.03 -8.02
CA THR A 141 10.31 31.52 -8.71
C THR A 141 9.40 32.40 -7.86
N ASP A 142 9.21 32.05 -6.58
CA ASP A 142 8.32 32.81 -5.68
C ASP A 142 9.08 33.88 -4.88
N ILE A 143 10.30 33.56 -4.44
CA ILE A 143 11.11 34.46 -3.59
C ILE A 143 12.05 35.33 -4.45
N GLY A 144 12.39 34.89 -5.66
CA GLY A 144 13.27 35.65 -6.57
C GLY A 144 14.75 35.64 -6.17
N LEU A 145 15.18 34.70 -5.31
CA LEU A 145 16.58 34.58 -4.91
C LEU A 145 17.39 33.78 -5.95
N PRO A 146 18.69 34.08 -6.09
CA PRO A 146 19.55 33.36 -7.03
C PRO A 146 19.67 31.89 -6.61
N VAL A 147 19.34 31.00 -7.55
CA VAL A 147 19.51 29.55 -7.42
C VAL A 147 20.29 29.08 -8.64
N PRO A 148 21.33 28.24 -8.47
CA PRO A 148 22.09 27.70 -9.59
C PRO A 148 21.19 27.05 -10.64
N ASP A 149 21.53 27.24 -11.91
CA ASP A 149 20.81 26.60 -13.01
C ASP A 149 20.91 25.08 -12.89
N GLY A 150 19.79 24.41 -13.15
CA GLY A 150 19.70 22.97 -12.94
C GLY A 150 18.46 22.35 -13.55
N VAL A 151 18.60 21.06 -13.87
CA VAL A 151 17.52 20.19 -14.33
C VAL A 151 17.29 19.10 -13.29
N VAL A 152 16.03 18.83 -12.99
CA VAL A 152 15.62 17.84 -12.00
C VAL A 152 14.82 16.75 -12.68
N ALA A 153 15.15 15.49 -12.37
CA ALA A 153 14.32 14.35 -12.74
C ALA A 153 13.12 14.27 -11.79
N THR A 154 11.91 14.22 -12.36
CA THR A 154 10.68 14.22 -11.59
C THR A 154 10.38 12.86 -10.98
N LEU A 155 9.45 12.82 -10.02
CA LEU A 155 8.92 11.57 -9.46
C LEU A 155 8.27 10.70 -10.56
N ALA A 156 7.76 11.30 -11.63
CA ALA A 156 7.29 10.56 -12.80
C ALA A 156 8.44 9.84 -13.53
N ALA A 157 9.60 10.49 -13.70
CA ALA A 157 10.79 9.85 -14.26
C ALA A 157 11.32 8.74 -13.37
N TYR A 158 11.35 8.97 -12.05
CA TYR A 158 11.71 7.94 -11.07
C TYR A 158 10.79 6.72 -11.14
N ARG A 159 9.48 6.94 -11.21
CA ARG A 159 8.49 5.85 -11.31
C ARG A 159 8.72 5.00 -12.57
N LEU A 160 8.87 5.63 -13.72
CA LEU A 160 9.15 4.93 -14.98
C LEU A 160 10.48 4.16 -14.94
N PHE A 161 11.48 4.71 -14.26
CA PHE A 161 12.75 4.03 -14.05
C PHE A 161 12.59 2.78 -13.17
N MET A 162 11.81 2.87 -12.10
CA MET A 162 11.55 1.76 -11.18
C MET A 162 10.68 0.65 -11.80
N GLU A 163 9.75 1.01 -12.69
CA GLU A 163 8.90 0.07 -13.45
C GLU A 163 9.63 -0.58 -14.64
N GLN A 164 10.91 -0.26 -14.87
CA GLN A 164 11.68 -0.85 -15.96
C GLN A 164 11.99 -2.32 -15.67
N LYS A 165 11.77 -3.18 -16.69
CA LYS A 165 12.14 -4.60 -16.63
C LYS A 165 13.65 -4.77 -16.53
N LEU A 166 14.08 -5.70 -15.69
CA LEU A 166 15.49 -6.04 -15.52
C LEU A 166 15.98 -6.95 -16.67
N PRO A 167 17.14 -6.67 -17.30
CA PRO A 167 17.70 -7.55 -18.32
C PRO A 167 18.07 -8.92 -17.73
N GLY A 168 17.50 -9.99 -18.25
CA GLY A 168 17.82 -11.36 -17.81
C GLY A 168 17.17 -11.79 -16.49
N ALA A 169 16.18 -11.04 -15.98
CA ALA A 169 15.39 -11.42 -14.82
C ALA A 169 13.89 -11.25 -15.11
N GLU A 170 13.05 -12.00 -14.40
CA GLU A 170 11.60 -11.77 -14.39
C GLU A 170 11.28 -10.64 -13.41
N GLY A 171 10.46 -9.68 -13.84
CA GLY A 171 10.02 -8.54 -13.02
C GLY A 171 10.74 -7.21 -13.29
N THR A 172 10.39 -6.24 -12.46
CA THR A 172 10.83 -4.83 -12.49
C THR A 172 11.85 -4.55 -11.40
N LEU A 173 12.57 -3.42 -11.51
CA LEU A 173 13.48 -2.97 -10.46
C LEU A 173 12.74 -2.74 -9.13
N LEU A 174 11.50 -2.23 -9.19
CA LEU A 174 10.67 -2.01 -8.00
C LEU A 174 10.32 -3.30 -7.28
N GLU A 175 9.86 -4.32 -8.00
CA GLU A 175 9.53 -5.63 -7.42
C GLU A 175 10.75 -6.25 -6.74
N ARG A 176 11.92 -6.18 -7.40
CA ARG A 176 13.17 -6.71 -6.83
C ARG A 176 13.63 -5.94 -5.59
N LEU A 177 13.44 -4.62 -5.57
CA LEU A 177 13.69 -3.77 -4.41
C LEU A 177 12.78 -4.17 -3.24
N GLN A 178 11.48 -4.32 -3.49
CA GLN A 178 10.50 -4.71 -2.49
C GLN A 178 10.78 -6.09 -1.91
N GLU A 179 11.08 -7.08 -2.76
CA GLU A 179 11.45 -8.43 -2.34
C GLU A 179 12.67 -8.42 -1.42
N LYS A 180 13.71 -7.66 -1.79
CA LYS A 180 14.91 -7.53 -0.95
C LYS A 180 14.60 -6.85 0.38
N LEU A 181 13.92 -5.71 0.37
CA LEU A 181 13.56 -4.98 1.58
C LEU A 181 12.68 -5.81 2.53
N ALA A 182 11.85 -6.72 2.01
CA ALA A 182 11.04 -7.62 2.83
C ALA A 182 11.88 -8.68 3.58
N THR A 183 13.07 -9.01 3.08
CA THR A 183 13.94 -10.06 3.65
C THR A 183 15.10 -9.54 4.48
N VAL A 184 15.49 -8.27 4.29
CA VAL A 184 16.65 -7.68 4.95
C VAL A 184 16.29 -7.28 6.37
N ASN A 185 17.10 -7.70 7.33
CA ASN A 185 17.05 -7.13 8.67
C ASN A 185 17.61 -5.71 8.61
N LEU A 186 16.74 -4.71 8.80
CA LEU A 186 17.11 -3.29 8.73
C LEU A 186 17.93 -2.82 9.94
N GLU A 187 17.98 -3.61 11.02
CA GLU A 187 18.80 -3.34 12.21
C GLU A 187 20.25 -3.82 12.06
N ASP A 188 20.53 -4.66 11.06
CA ASP A 188 21.87 -5.16 10.75
C ASP A 188 22.50 -4.30 9.65
N GLU A 189 23.45 -3.46 10.04
CA GLU A 189 24.17 -2.55 9.15
C GLU A 189 24.85 -3.29 7.99
N ALA A 190 25.49 -4.43 8.25
CA ALA A 190 26.18 -5.20 7.23
C ALA A 190 25.20 -5.83 6.22
N ALA A 191 24.05 -6.31 6.70
CA ALA A 191 23.00 -6.84 5.84
C ALA A 191 22.41 -5.74 4.94
N VAL A 192 22.19 -4.53 5.47
CA VAL A 192 21.70 -3.38 4.72
C VAL A 192 22.72 -2.94 3.65
N GLU A 193 24.01 -2.83 3.99
CA GLU A 193 25.06 -2.50 3.03
C GLU A 193 25.15 -3.51 1.89
N GLN A 194 25.11 -4.80 2.22
CA GLN A 194 25.17 -5.87 1.21
C GLN A 194 23.95 -5.82 0.29
N ALA A 195 22.75 -5.60 0.83
CA ALA A 195 21.53 -5.47 0.05
C ALA A 195 21.56 -4.24 -0.87
N ALA A 196 22.00 -3.10 -0.37
CA ALA A 196 22.15 -1.87 -1.14
C ALA A 196 23.15 -2.05 -2.28
N ALA A 197 24.31 -2.64 -2.02
CA ALA A 197 25.33 -2.91 -3.04
C ALA A 197 24.80 -3.83 -4.16
N GLN A 198 24.04 -4.87 -3.80
CA GLN A 198 23.42 -5.75 -4.79
C GLN A 198 22.38 -5.03 -5.66
N LEU A 199 21.51 -4.20 -5.06
CA LEU A 199 20.53 -3.40 -5.80
C LEU A 199 21.17 -2.38 -6.73
N GLN A 200 22.27 -1.75 -6.29
CA GLN A 200 23.01 -0.80 -7.12
C GLN A 200 23.67 -1.46 -8.34
N ARG A 201 24.08 -2.74 -8.24
CA ARG A 201 24.58 -3.52 -9.38
C ARG A 201 23.49 -3.89 -10.37
N MET A 202 22.24 -4.01 -9.92
CA MET A 202 21.08 -4.33 -10.77
C MET A 202 20.57 -3.15 -11.59
N ARG A 203 21.24 -1.97 -11.53
CA ARG A 203 20.81 -0.77 -12.27
C ARG A 203 20.68 -1.07 -13.76
N PRO A 204 19.46 -1.04 -14.34
CA PRO A 204 19.31 -1.24 -15.76
C PRO A 204 20.03 -0.12 -16.50
N ARG A 205 20.68 -0.45 -17.64
CA ARG A 205 21.14 0.59 -18.56
C ARG A 205 19.92 1.37 -19.02
N TRP A 206 19.84 2.64 -18.66
CA TRP A 206 18.76 3.50 -19.11
C TRP A 206 18.91 3.77 -20.61
N ASN A 207 18.20 2.99 -21.42
CA ASN A 207 17.98 3.33 -22.82
C ASN A 207 16.91 4.42 -22.85
N ARG A 208 17.30 5.63 -23.27
CA ARG A 208 16.36 6.73 -23.52
C ARG A 208 15.14 6.20 -24.30
N PRO A 209 13.90 6.56 -23.92
CA PRO A 209 12.76 6.30 -24.78
C PRO A 209 13.02 6.89 -26.18
N ARG A 210 12.69 6.12 -27.23
CA ARG A 210 13.02 6.47 -28.61
C ARG A 210 12.49 7.89 -28.96
N PRO A 211 13.27 8.71 -29.68
CA PRO A 211 13.01 10.14 -29.87
C PRO A 211 11.74 10.48 -30.69
N ASN A 212 11.03 9.49 -31.23
CA ASN A 212 9.84 9.70 -32.06
C ASN A 212 8.53 9.92 -31.29
N CYS A 213 8.55 9.94 -29.95
CA CYS A 213 7.41 10.40 -29.17
C CYS A 213 7.73 11.78 -28.62
N ARG A 214 6.83 12.76 -28.83
CA ARG A 214 6.98 14.12 -28.30
C ARG A 214 7.27 14.03 -26.79
N PRO A 215 8.05 14.94 -26.19
CA PRO A 215 8.50 14.84 -24.79
C PRO A 215 7.38 14.77 -23.72
N TRP A 216 6.11 14.83 -24.15
CA TRP A 216 4.92 15.06 -23.34
C TRP A 216 3.77 14.07 -23.62
N SER A 217 4.01 12.94 -24.32
CA SER A 217 2.94 11.96 -24.61
C SER A 217 3.16 10.62 -23.91
N TRP A 218 2.13 10.16 -23.20
CA TRP A 218 2.04 8.82 -22.60
C TRP A 218 2.30 7.70 -23.63
N PRO A 219 2.89 6.55 -23.21
CA PRO A 219 3.24 5.45 -24.11
C PRO A 219 2.08 4.90 -24.96
N SER A 220 0.84 4.98 -24.44
CA SER A 220 -0.38 4.54 -25.13
C SER A 220 -0.79 5.41 -26.34
N ARG A 221 -0.14 6.57 -26.56
CA ARG A 221 -0.40 7.50 -27.68
C ARG A 221 0.74 7.61 -28.69
N CYS A 222 1.76 6.75 -28.64
CA CYS A 222 2.74 6.68 -29.72
C CYS A 222 2.08 6.01 -30.94
N ARG A 223 1.68 6.80 -31.94
CA ARG A 223 1.26 6.25 -33.24
C ARG A 223 2.43 5.43 -33.80
N LYS A 224 2.15 4.16 -34.12
CA LYS A 224 3.01 3.37 -35.00
C LYS A 224 2.93 4.02 -36.38
N ASN A 225 4.01 4.67 -36.80
CA ASN A 225 4.31 4.76 -38.23
C ASN A 225 5.13 3.51 -38.58
#